data_AF-A0A2D6K1E9-F1
#
_entry.id   AF-A0A2D6K1E9-F1
#
_cell.length_a   1.000
_cell.length_b   1.000
_cell.length_c   1.000
_cell.angle_alpha   90.00
_cell.angle_beta   90.00
_cell.angle_gamma   90.00
#
_symmetry.space_group_name_H-M   'P 1'
#
loop_
_entity.id
_entity.type
_entity.pdbx_description
1 polymer ?
#
loop_
_entity_poly.entity_id
_entity_poly.type
_entity_poly.pdbx_seq_one_letter_code
_entity_poly.pdbx_strand_id
1 'polypeptide(L)' 'MKLKAYHIIHRAVEEGISYGMQRSHKHTDTPSKEHIQQEILRAVMNNMDEIIDFEDDPEIKVTPE' A
#
# COMPACT_ATOMS: atom_id res chain seq x y z
N MET A 1 -2.31 23.75 -13.38
CA MET A 1 -3.29 22.86 -12.71
C MET A 1 -2.63 22.28 -11.47
N LYS A 2 -3.34 22.17 -10.33
CA LYS A 2 -2.83 21.47 -9.14
C LYS A 2 -3.56 20.13 -9.01
N LEU A 3 -2.80 19.03 -8.99
CA LEU A 3 -3.33 17.71 -8.77
C LEU A 3 -3.83 17.60 -7.32
N LYS A 4 -5.05 17.11 -7.11
CA LYS A 4 -5.53 16.78 -5.75
C LYS A 4 -4.93 15.44 -5.34
N ALA A 5 -3.66 15.44 -4.96
CA ALA A 5 -2.91 14.23 -4.57
C ALA A 5 -3.67 13.36 -3.57
N TYR A 6 -4.40 13.98 -2.64
CA TYR A 6 -5.28 13.28 -1.70
C TYR A 6 -6.26 12.31 -2.36
N HIS A 7 -6.93 12.70 -3.45
CA HIS A 7 -7.94 11.83 -4.09
C HIS A 7 -7.29 10.60 -4.74
N ILE A 8 -6.09 10.76 -5.29
CA ILE A 8 -5.34 9.69 -5.93
C ILE A 8 -4.84 8.70 -4.87
N ILE A 9 -4.22 9.23 -3.81
CA ILE A 9 -3.74 8.43 -2.67
C ILE A 9 -4.92 7.71 -1.99
N HIS A 10 -6.02 8.42 -1.71
CA HIS A 10 -7.19 7.82 -1.08
C HIS A 10 -7.72 6.63 -1.88
N ARG A 11 -7.81 6.78 -3.21
CA ARG A 11 -8.27 5.70 -4.09
C ARG A 11 -7.34 4.49 -4.04
N ALA A 12 -6.02 4.70 -4.13
CA ALA A 12 -5.07 3.61 -4.05
C ALA A 12 -5.09 2.86 -2.71
N VAL A 13 -5.25 3.60 -1.61
CA VAL A 13 -5.41 3.02 -0.27
C VAL A 13 -6.71 2.22 -0.17
N GLU A 14 -7.82 2.76 -0.65
CA GLU A 14 -9.13 2.08 -0.63
C GLU A 14 -9.11 0.78 -1.45
N GLU A 15 -8.54 0.82 -2.66
CA GLU A 15 -8.35 -0.35 -3.51
C GLU A 15 -7.41 -1.38 -2.84
N GLY A 16 -6.35 -0.92 -2.18
CA GLY A 16 -5.40 -1.78 -1.47
C GLY A 16 -6.03 -2.50 -0.27
N ILE A 17 -6.85 -1.80 0.52
CA ILE A 17 -7.59 -2.38 1.64
C ILE A 17 -8.54 -3.48 1.15
N SER A 18 -9.32 -3.19 0.10
CA SER A 18 -10.28 -4.15 -0.45
C SER A 18 -9.58 -5.41 -0.95
N TYR A 19 -8.51 -5.23 -1.73
CA TYR A 19 -7.75 -6.34 -2.28
C TYR A 19 -7.03 -7.16 -1.21
N GLY A 20 -6.39 -6.51 -0.23
CA GLY A 20 -5.72 -7.17 0.88
C GLY A 20 -6.69 -7.99 1.74
N MET A 21 -7.90 -7.47 1.98
CA MET A 21 -8.93 -8.19 2.71
C MET A 21 -9.37 -9.46 1.96
N GLN A 22 -9.65 -9.37 0.66
CA GLN A 22 -9.99 -10.53 -0.17
C GLN A 22 -8.85 -11.55 -0.21
N ARG A 23 -7.62 -11.08 -0.36
CA ARG A 23 -6.43 -11.94 -0.46
C ARG A 23 -6.14 -12.70 0.83
N SER A 24 -6.34 -12.08 1.98
CA SER A 24 -6.15 -12.73 3.28
C SER A 24 -7.05 -13.96 3.47
N HIS A 25 -8.20 -14.02 2.78
CA HIS A 25 -9.14 -15.15 2.83
C HIS A 25 -8.95 -16.17 1.68
N LYS A 26 -7.97 -15.97 0.80
CA LYS A 26 -7.80 -16.80 -0.41
C LYS A 26 -7.57 -18.29 -0.12
N HIS A 27 -6.95 -18.60 1.01
CA HIS A 27 -6.54 -19.96 1.38
C HIS A 27 -7.13 -20.42 2.72
N THR A 28 -7.88 -19.56 3.40
CA THR A 28 -8.48 -19.83 4.70
C THR A 28 -9.67 -18.90 4.92
N ASP A 29 -10.78 -19.44 5.43
CA ASP A 29 -11.94 -18.62 5.80
C ASP A 29 -11.76 -17.92 7.16
N THR A 30 -10.72 -18.29 7.91
CA THR A 30 -10.40 -17.72 9.23
C THR A 30 -8.93 -17.29 9.30
N PRO A 31 -8.51 -16.28 8.54
CA PRO A 31 -7.15 -15.76 8.64
C PRO A 31 -6.89 -15.14 10.00
N SER A 32 -5.65 -15.22 10.48
CA SER A 32 -5.25 -14.49 11.68
C SER A 32 -5.27 -12.99 11.42
N LYS A 33 -5.45 -12.20 12.49
CA LYS A 33 -5.43 -10.74 12.41
C LYS A 33 -4.12 -10.24 11.79
N GLU A 34 -3.00 -10.84 12.17
CA GLU A 34 -1.67 -10.49 11.68
C GLU A 34 -1.57 -10.73 10.17
N HIS A 35 -2.14 -11.83 9.68
CA HIS A 35 -2.15 -12.13 8.24
C HIS A 35 -3.00 -11.13 7.46
N ILE A 36 -4.20 -10.80 7.96
CA ILE A 36 -5.06 -9.77 7.35
C ILE A 36 -4.31 -8.43 7.26
N GLN A 37 -3.66 -8.02 8.35
CA GLN A 37 -2.91 -6.77 8.39
C GLN A 37 -1.74 -6.77 7.40
N GLN A 38 -1.01 -7.88 7.30
CA GLN A 38 0.10 -8.02 6.36
C GLN A 38 -0.35 -7.94 4.89
N GLU A 39 -1.44 -8.62 4.53
CA GLU A 39 -1.94 -8.59 3.16
C GLU A 39 -2.53 -7.23 2.79
N ILE A 40 -3.21 -6.55 3.71
CA ILE A 40 -3.67 -5.16 3.52
C ILE A 40 -2.48 -4.22 3.34
N LEU A 41 -1.49 -4.27 4.25
CA LEU A 41 -0.31 -3.40 4.17
C LEU A 41 0.40 -3.59 2.83
N ARG A 42 0.64 -4.85 2.44
CA ARG A 42 1.29 -5.18 1.17
C ARG A 42 0.50 -4.66 -0.03
N ALA A 43 -0.82 -4.84 -0.05
CA ALA A 43 -1.66 -4.38 -1.14
C ALA A 43 -1.69 -2.85 -1.26
N VAL A 44 -1.78 -2.14 -0.12
CA VAL A 44 -1.71 -0.67 -0.09
C VAL A 44 -0.35 -0.19 -0.58
N MET A 45 0.75 -0.74 -0.08
CA MET A 45 2.09 -0.32 -0.50
C MET A 45 2.34 -0.56 -1.98
N ASN A 46 1.92 -1.72 -2.52
CA ASN A 46 1.99 -1.99 -3.95
C ASN A 46 1.21 -0.94 -4.78
N ASN A 47 0.00 -0.57 -4.36
CA ASN A 47 -0.78 0.44 -5.08
C ASN A 47 -0.17 1.85 -4.95
N MET A 48 0.50 2.14 -3.84
CA MET A 48 1.18 3.41 -3.63
C MET A 48 2.43 3.54 -4.49
N ASP A 49 3.17 2.45 -4.70
CA ASP A 49 4.37 2.38 -5.55
C ASP A 49 4.07 2.71 -7.03
N GLU A 50 2.86 2.40 -7.50
CA GLU A 50 2.39 2.79 -8.84
C GLU A 50 2.15 4.30 -9.01
N ILE A 51 2.06 5.04 -7.90
CA ILE A 51 1.71 6.47 -7.87
C ILE A 51 2.89 7.32 -7.44
N ILE A 52 3.68 6.83 -6.49
CA ILE A 52 4.80 7.52 -5.86
C ILE A 52 6.04 6.71 -6.13
N ASP A 53 7.00 7.31 -6.82
CA ASP A 53 8.35 6.78 -6.90
C ASP A 53 9.03 7.04 -5.54
N PHE A 54 9.23 5.97 -4.77
CA PHE A 54 9.88 6.04 -3.47
C PHE A 54 11.42 5.95 -3.56
N GLU A 55 11.97 5.62 -4.73
CA GLU A 55 13.41 5.47 -4.96
C GLU A 55 14.04 6.75 -5.52
N ASP A 56 13.26 7.62 -6.17
CA ASP A 56 13.71 8.85 -6.80
C ASP A 56 13.57 10.09 -5.89
N ASP A 57 14.01 9.98 -4.63
CA ASP A 57 14.14 11.13 -3.73
C ASP A 57 15.61 11.60 -3.65
N PRO A 58 16.00 12.69 -4.35
CA PRO A 58 17.35 13.22 -4.33
C PRO A 58 17.79 13.80 -2.97
N GLU A 59 16.88 13.96 -2.00
CA GLU A 59 17.18 14.47 -0.65
C GLU A 59 17.33 13.38 0.42
N ILE A 60 16.91 12.14 0.13
CA ILE A 60 17.16 11.00 1.04
C ILE A 60 18.57 10.45 0.79
N LYS A 61 19.57 11.14 1.36
CA LYS A 61 20.86 10.49 1.60
C LYS A 61 20.64 9.44 2.69
N VAL A 62 20.51 8.18 2.29
CA VAL A 62 20.59 7.05 3.21
C VAL A 62 21.98 7.09 3.83
N THR A 63 22.13 7.73 4.98
CA THR A 63 23.37 7.66 5.75
C THR A 63 23.49 6.24 6.28
N PRO A 64 24.51 5.47 5.87
CA PRO A 64 24.79 4.18 6.47
C PRO A 64 25.24 4.44 7.92
N GLU A 65 24.61 3.76 8.89
CA GLU A 65 25.12 3.65 10.27
C GLU A 65 26.41 2.85 10.33
#